data_AF-A0A925AAU7-F1
#
_entry.id   AF-A0A925AAU7-F1
#
_cell.length_a   1.000
_cell.length_b   1.000
_cell.length_c   1.000
_cell.angle_alpha   90.00
_cell.angle_beta   90.00
_cell.angle_gamma   90.00
#
_symmetry.space_group_name_H-M   'P 1'
#
loop_
_entity.id
_entity.type
_entity.pdbx_description
1 polymer ?
#
loop_
_entity_poly.entity_id
_entity_poly.type
_entity_poly.pdbx_seq_one_letter_code
_entity_poly.pdbx_strand_id
1 'polypeptide(L)'
;TEPKNALVKQYQRMFEMESVRLSFPEEALRAIARKAISRKTGARGLRSILESILLDTMFDLPSMRGVEEVVVAADVVEGRAKPLQIYSERRNGQESAG
;
A
#
# COMPACT_ATOMS: atom_id res chain seq x y z
N THR A 1 4.13 -19.27 10.32
CA THR A 1 4.61 -18.92 8.96
C THR A 1 4.97 -17.45 8.90
N GLU A 2 6.24 -17.14 9.10
CA GLU A 2 6.77 -15.77 9.30
C GLU A 2 7.13 -14.92 8.06
N PRO A 3 7.38 -15.42 6.84
CA PRO A 3 7.96 -14.58 5.79
C PRO A 3 6.98 -13.57 5.18
N LYS A 4 5.66 -13.82 5.26
CA LYS A 4 4.64 -12.90 4.73
C LYS A 4 4.57 -11.60 5.52
N ASN A 5 4.66 -11.72 6.84
CA ASN A 5 4.52 -10.56 7.72
C ASN A 5 5.78 -9.70 7.74
N ALA A 6 6.96 -10.29 7.53
CA ALA A 6 8.21 -9.54 7.49
C ALA A 6 8.27 -8.55 6.31
N LEU A 7 7.90 -8.97 5.10
CA LEU A 7 7.89 -8.10 3.93
C LEU A 7 6.83 -6.99 4.03
N VAL A 8 5.63 -7.31 4.51
CA VAL A 8 4.59 -6.30 4.74
C VAL A 8 5.10 -5.22 5.70
N LYS A 9 5.69 -5.61 6.84
CA LYS A 9 6.27 -4.66 7.79
C LYS A 9 7.40 -3.81 7.20
N GLN A 10 8.22 -4.38 6.30
CA GLN A 10 9.27 -3.61 5.62
C GLN A 10 8.69 -2.50 4.74
N TYR A 11 7.67 -2.79 3.93
CA TYR A 11 7.00 -1.77 3.11
C TYR A 11 6.25 -0.77 3.97
N GLN A 12 5.58 -1.21 5.05
CA GLN A 12 4.95 -0.30 6.01
C GLN A 12 5.96 0.68 6.58
N ARG A 13 7.13 0.19 7.01
CA ARG A 13 8.19 1.04 7.54
C ARG A 13 8.72 2.04 6.50
N MET A 14 8.83 1.63 5.25
CA MET A 14 9.26 2.52 4.16
C MET A 14 8.25 3.65 3.92
N PHE A 15 6.94 3.35 3.95
CA PHE A 15 5.90 4.36 3.84
C PHE A 15 5.89 5.30 5.07
N GLU A 16 6.10 4.75 6.27
CA GLU A 16 6.21 5.54 7.50
C GLU A 16 7.36 6.57 7.45
N MET A 17 8.46 6.26 6.75
CA MET A 17 9.57 7.22 6.55
C MET A 17 9.13 8.46 5.77
N GLU A 18 8.13 8.31 4.90
CA GLU A 18 7.49 9.40 4.14
C GLU A 18 6.26 9.97 4.87
N SER A 19 6.07 9.64 6.16
CA SER A 19 4.90 10.02 6.97
C SER A 19 3.55 9.52 6.43
N VAL A 20 3.54 8.45 5.64
CA VAL A 20 2.33 7.81 5.09
C VAL A 20 2.13 6.45 5.75
N ARG A 21 0.91 6.12 6.17
CA ARG A 21 0.55 4.76 6.62
C ARG A 21 0.28 3.85 5.42
N LEU A 22 0.76 2.61 5.47
CA LEU A 22 0.40 1.59 4.49
C LEU A 22 -0.42 0.49 5.16
N SER A 23 -1.64 0.29 4.67
CA SER A 23 -2.61 -0.66 5.24
C SER A 23 -2.99 -1.74 4.23
N PHE A 24 -3.06 -2.97 4.73
CA PHE A 24 -3.54 -4.13 3.98
C PHE A 24 -4.70 -4.75 4.75
N PRO A 25 -5.95 -4.60 4.27
CA PRO A 25 -7.08 -5.34 4.80
C PRO A 25 -6.84 -6.85 4.73
N GLU A 26 -7.52 -7.61 5.59
CA GLU A 26 -7.31 -9.05 5.72
C GLU A 26 -7.55 -9.79 4.39
N GLU A 27 -8.56 -9.37 3.64
CA GLU A 27 -8.88 -9.90 2.31
C GLU A 27 -7.74 -9.69 1.31
N ALA A 28 -7.02 -8.57 1.40
CA ALA A 28 -5.88 -8.28 0.55
C ALA A 28 -4.70 -9.19 0.90
N LEU A 29 -4.41 -9.38 2.19
CA LEU A 29 -3.38 -10.32 2.64
C LEU A 29 -3.68 -11.76 2.18
N ARG A 30 -4.95 -12.17 2.24
CA ARG A 30 -5.42 -13.47 1.73
C ARG A 30 -5.28 -13.54 0.20
N ALA A 31 -5.62 -12.50 -0.54
CA ALA A 31 -5.45 -12.44 -1.99
C ALA A 31 -3.97 -12.54 -2.40
N ILE A 32 -3.09 -11.83 -1.71
CA ILE A 32 -1.63 -11.87 -1.93
C ILE A 32 -1.11 -13.28 -1.69
N ALA A 33 -1.53 -13.91 -0.59
CA ALA A 33 -1.19 -15.29 -0.28
C ALA A 33 -1.61 -16.28 -1.38
N ARG A 34 -2.84 -16.17 -1.88
CA ARG A 34 -3.35 -17.02 -2.98
C ARG A 34 -2.59 -16.78 -4.28
N LYS A 35 -2.34 -15.52 -4.64
CA LYS A 35 -1.61 -15.14 -5.86
C LYS A 35 -0.17 -15.66 -5.84
N ALA A 36 0.50 -15.61 -4.69
CA ALA A 36 1.85 -16.15 -4.51
C ALA A 36 1.91 -17.68 -4.68
N ILE A 37 0.89 -18.40 -4.19
CA ILE A 37 0.75 -19.86 -4.38
C ILE A 37 0.47 -20.18 -5.85
N SER A 38 -0.48 -19.49 -6.48
CA SER A 38 -0.87 -19.70 -7.89
C SER A 38 0.30 -19.50 -8.85
N ARG A 39 1.15 -18.49 -8.61
CA ARG A 39 2.34 -18.25 -9.44
C ARG A 39 3.45 -19.30 -9.28
N LYS A 40 3.30 -20.29 -8.38
CA LYS A 40 4.31 -21.34 -8.07
C LYS A 40 5.69 -20.78 -7.68
N THR A 41 5.75 -19.51 -7.31
CA THR A 41 6.99 -18.74 -7.11
C THR A 41 7.58 -18.85 -5.70
N GLY A 42 7.01 -19.69 -4.82
CA GLY A 42 7.46 -19.84 -3.42
C GLY A 42 7.52 -18.49 -2.67
N ALA A 43 8.44 -18.37 -1.70
CA ALA A 43 8.62 -17.13 -0.92
C ALA A 43 9.16 -15.94 -1.73
N ARG A 44 9.92 -16.19 -2.81
CA ARG A 44 10.42 -15.14 -3.72
C ARG A 44 9.29 -14.43 -4.47
N GLY A 45 8.21 -15.15 -4.76
CA GLY A 45 7.02 -14.63 -5.42
C GLY A 45 6.31 -13.53 -4.66
N LEU A 46 6.36 -13.58 -3.33
CA LEU A 46 5.65 -12.61 -2.50
C LEU A 46 6.23 -11.21 -2.65
N ARG A 47 7.56 -11.09 -2.62
CA ARG A 47 8.25 -9.81 -2.80
C ARG A 47 7.92 -9.22 -4.17
N SER A 48 8.02 -10.02 -5.22
CA SER A 48 7.68 -9.58 -6.59
C SER A 48 6.22 -9.12 -6.72
N ILE A 49 5.27 -9.77 -6.03
CA ILE A 49 3.87 -9.35 -6.03
C ILE A 49 3.71 -8.00 -5.34
N LEU A 50 4.28 -7.83 -4.14
CA LEU A 50 4.21 -6.57 -3.40
C LEU A 50 4.88 -5.43 -4.16
N GLU A 51 6.08 -5.66 -4.70
CA GLU A 51 6.83 -4.71 -5.50
C GLU A 51 6.03 -4.29 -6.74
N SER A 52 5.44 -5.23 -7.46
CA SER A 52 4.57 -4.93 -8.61
C SER A 52 3.33 -4.11 -8.25
N ILE A 53 2.76 -4.29 -7.05
CA ILE A 53 1.57 -3.55 -6.62
C ILE A 53 1.95 -2.13 -6.18
N LEU A 54 3.08 -1.99 -5.51
CA LEU A 54 3.47 -0.75 -4.85
C LEU A 54 4.37 0.13 -5.72
N LEU A 55 5.00 -0.37 -6.79
CA LEU A 55 6.02 0.34 -7.56
C LEU A 55 5.61 1.77 -7.92
N ASP A 56 4.46 1.91 -8.57
CA ASP A 56 3.95 3.21 -9.01
C ASP A 56 3.68 4.13 -7.80
N THR A 57 3.07 3.58 -6.75
CA THR A 57 2.78 4.35 -5.53
C THR A 57 4.07 4.80 -4.84
N MET A 58 5.09 3.96 -4.78
CA MET A 58 6.39 4.29 -4.17
C MET A 58 7.14 5.35 -4.97
N PHE A 59 7.03 5.32 -6.30
CA PHE A 59 7.61 6.33 -7.17
C PHE A 59 6.94 7.70 -6.93
N ASP A 60 5.61 7.71 -6.82
CA ASP A 60 4.84 8.94 -6.59
C ASP A 60 4.92 9.42 -5.13
N LEU A 61 5.21 8.53 -4.17
CA LEU A 61 5.14 8.76 -2.72
C LEU A 61 5.83 10.05 -2.26
N PRO A 62 7.07 10.39 -2.68
CA PRO A 62 7.75 11.62 -2.24
C PRO A 62 7.04 12.90 -2.68
N SER A 63 6.17 12.81 -3.69
CA SER A 63 5.40 13.93 -4.22
C SER A 63 3.96 13.99 -3.71
N MET A 64 3.49 12.96 -2.99
CA MET A 64 2.12 12.86 -2.48
C MET A 64 1.89 13.81 -1.30
N ARG A 65 1.44 15.03 -1.59
CA ARG A 65 1.12 16.01 -0.54
C ARG A 65 -0.25 15.72 0.10
N GLY A 66 -0.28 15.64 1.42
CA GLY A 66 -1.51 15.54 2.20
C GLY A 66 -2.13 14.14 2.26
N VAL A 67 -1.49 13.14 1.67
CA VAL A 67 -1.88 11.73 1.85
C VAL A 67 -1.40 11.28 3.24
N GLU A 68 -2.32 10.75 4.05
CA GLU A 68 -1.98 10.15 5.34
C GLU A 68 -1.86 8.64 5.27
N GLU A 69 -2.60 8.01 4.36
CA GLU A 69 -2.70 6.56 4.31
C GLU A 69 -2.94 6.05 2.90
N VAL A 70 -2.26 4.96 2.56
CA VAL A 70 -2.48 4.18 1.35
C VAL A 70 -3.04 2.81 1.75
N VAL A 71 -4.16 2.44 1.16
CA VAL A 71 -4.82 1.16 1.40
C VAL A 71 -4.75 0.28 0.16
N VAL A 72 -4.18 -0.92 0.31
CA VAL A 72 -4.10 -1.92 -0.75
C VAL A 72 -5.20 -2.96 -0.54
N ALA A 73 -6.33 -2.79 -1.22
CA ALA A 73 -7.45 -3.74 -1.17
C ALA A 73 -7.24 -4.98 -2.07
N ALA A 74 -8.08 -6.01 -1.90
CA ALA A 74 -7.98 -7.25 -2.68
C ALA A 74 -8.06 -7.01 -4.20
N ASP A 75 -8.90 -6.08 -4.66
CA ASP A 75 -9.03 -5.75 -6.08
C ASP A 75 -7.73 -5.18 -6.67
N VAL A 76 -6.94 -4.46 -5.87
CA VAL A 76 -5.62 -3.97 -6.27
C VAL A 76 -4.64 -5.12 -6.45
N VAL A 77 -4.67 -6.08 -5.51
CA VAL A 77 -3.84 -7.29 -5.58
C VAL A 77 -4.15 -8.10 -6.85
N GLU A 78 -5.40 -8.11 -7.27
CA GLU A 78 -5.87 -8.79 -8.47
C GLU A 78 -5.63 -7.98 -9.76
N GLY A 79 -5.19 -6.72 -9.66
CA GLY A 79 -4.95 -5.84 -10.80
C GLY A 79 -6.22 -5.23 -11.39
N ARG A 80 -7.32 -5.22 -10.62
CA ARG A 80 -8.62 -4.68 -11.01
C ARG A 80 -8.82 -3.22 -10.61
N ALA A 81 -7.98 -2.70 -9.71
CA ALA A 81 -8.04 -1.34 -9.18
C ALA A 81 -6.64 -0.80 -8.82
N LYS A 82 -6.55 0.51 -8.54
CA LYS A 82 -5.36 1.16 -7.96
C LYS A 82 -5.47 1.28 -6.43
N PRO A 83 -4.35 1.41 -5.68
CA PRO A 83 -4.40 1.68 -4.25
C PRO A 83 -5.24 2.92 -3.91
N LEU A 84 -5.99 2.85 -2.81
CA LEU A 84 -6.77 3.98 -2.31
C LEU A 84 -5.86 4.91 -1.52
N GLN A 85 -5.97 6.21 -1.74
CA GLN A 85 -5.24 7.25 -1.03
C GLN A 85 -6.21 8.01 -0.13
N ILE A 86 -5.95 7.99 1.17
CA ILE A 86 -6.70 8.73 2.18
C ILE A 86 -5.93 10.00 2.48
N TYR A 87 -6.58 11.14 2.25
CA TYR A 87 -6.02 12.45 2.53
C TYR A 87 -6.44 12.91 3.92
N SER A 88 -5.55 13.64 4.60
CA SER A 88 -5.95 14.37 5.79
C SER A 88 -7.02 15.38 5.41
N GLU A 89 -8.09 15.47 6.20
CA GLU A 89 -8.92 16.66 6.18
C GLU A 89 -8.03 17.83 6.62
N ARG A 90 -7.46 18.56 5.66
CA ARG A 90 -7.05 19.93 5.95
C ARG A 90 -8.33 20.61 6.42
N ARG A 91 -8.39 20.91 7.71
CA ARG A 91 -9.34 21.87 8.30
C ARG A 91 -9.38 23.04 7.33
N ASN A 92 -10.49 23.16 6.61
CA ASN A 92 -10.75 24.27 5.72
C ASN A 92 -10.99 25.48 6.63
N GLY A 93 -9.91 26.16 7.01
CA GLY A 93 -9.88 27.23 7.98
C GLY A 93 -9.32 28.50 7.37
N GLN A 94 -10.25 29.39 7.02
CA GLN A 94 -10.10 30.85 6.98
C GLN A 94 -9.19 31.45 5.89
N GLU A 95 -9.78 31.68 4.71
CA GLU A 95 -9.62 32.98 4.05
C GLU A 95 -10.79 33.86 4.51
N SER A 96 -10.57 34.61 5.59
CA SER A 96 -11.34 35.82 5.87
C SER A 96 -11.03 36.81 4.75
N ALA A 97 -11.92 36.93 3.77
CA ALA A 97 -11.97 38.12 2.94
C ALA A 97 -12.49 39.27 3.83
N GLY A 98 -11.64 40.28 4.01
CA GLY A 98 -12.01 41.57 4.58
C GLY A 98 -12.83 42.42 3.62
#